data_AF-A0A379SYY5-F1
#
_entry.id   AF-A0A379SYY5-F1
#
_cell.length_a   1.000
_cell.length_b   1.000
_cell.length_c   1.000
_cell.angle_alpha   90.00
_cell.angle_beta   90.00
_cell.angle_gamma   90.00
#
_symmetry.space_group_name_H-M   'P 1'
#
loop_
_entity.id
_entity.type
_entity.pdbx_description
1 polymer ?
#
loop_
_entity_poly.entity_id
_entity_poly.type
_entity_poly.pdbx_seq_one_letter_code
_entity_poly.pdbx_strand_id
1 'polypeptide(L)'
;MSEIFSLVKKCIRRINGLQKTIEEFEETLTDVLVPGHYGNKPTFSQIISNNIRYKELSVTHTLRTLSSFTRDDEYETLHLFLLGCDFGKGALKQNLLASIRMETTFKNRLESKQTRTAYETSLALLISEINDLDLKKSTFYINPNFENDLNALDDIKYQLSTIGSKLSKLKLRKELIVEAVKDIESGKIEIDTNQLKDLYTEASNNIKNIQVKFESLLSFHNQMVEEKVKFISKELPVITSEISKTQEDLTTLLVKEKELVENINKSGSFDELEGLVLELNEKHRRKGEFEAIINQIEKTEKNIEELNAQVDAINNNLFSDDFEVEVQSQVNKFNKYFSTVSQELYGEQYALKYDIVTASKTGKKIYKFSSFNTNFSSGKKQGEIVCFDIAYILFADEENIPCFHFLLNDKKELMHGNQLVRIANLVERYKSQIQYVASILKDKLPKELSDEKNFIVKLSQENKLFRIENN
;
A
#
# COMPACT_ATOMS: atom_id res chain seq x y z
N MET A 1 -14.12 -16.26 36.20
CA MET A 1 -12.83 -16.40 36.92
C MET A 1 -12.10 -17.60 36.32
N SER A 2 -10.80 -17.58 36.00
CA SER A 2 -9.92 -16.47 35.58
C SER A 2 -8.49 -17.01 35.48
N GLU A 3 -8.12 -17.64 34.35
CA GLU A 3 -6.71 -17.90 33.99
C GLU A 3 -6.61 -18.34 32.52
N ILE A 4 -6.51 -17.37 31.61
CA ILE A 4 -6.06 -17.56 30.23
C ILE A 4 -4.92 -16.58 29.98
N PHE A 5 -3.74 -16.86 30.57
CA PHE A 5 -2.53 -16.06 30.39
C PHE A 5 -1.28 -16.97 30.40
N SER A 6 -0.35 -16.68 29.47
CA SER A 6 0.82 -17.52 29.09
C SER A 6 0.41 -18.88 28.46
N LEU A 7 1.06 -19.40 27.42
CA LEU A 7 2.51 -19.56 27.26
C LEU A 7 2.98 -19.30 25.80
N VAL A 8 3.06 -18.04 25.38
CA VAL A 8 3.82 -17.66 24.16
C VAL A 8 5.32 -17.82 24.44
N LYS A 9 5.88 -19.03 24.22
CA LYS A 9 7.30 -19.32 24.47
C LYS A 9 8.11 -19.54 23.18
N LYS A 10 9.29 -18.90 23.18
CA LYS A 10 10.41 -18.98 22.21
C LYS A 10 10.18 -18.27 20.86
N CYS A 11 10.05 -16.94 20.90
CA CYS A 11 10.65 -16.07 19.88
C CYS A 11 11.59 -15.11 20.62
N ILE A 12 12.87 -15.04 20.23
CA ILE A 12 13.83 -14.14 20.88
C ILE A 12 13.70 -12.76 20.21
N ARG A 13 12.99 -11.85 20.88
CA ARG A 13 12.93 -10.42 20.53
C ARG A 13 13.48 -9.68 21.74
N ARG A 14 14.77 -9.37 21.72
CA ARG A 14 15.47 -8.75 22.84
C ARG A 14 16.32 -7.57 22.38
N ILE A 15 16.21 -6.46 23.08
CA ILE A 15 17.03 -5.26 22.89
C ILE A 15 17.70 -5.01 24.23
N ASN A 16 19.04 -4.95 24.26
CA ASN A 16 19.86 -4.82 25.47
C ASN A 16 19.47 -5.84 26.57
N GLY A 17 19.16 -7.07 26.17
CA GLY A 17 18.73 -8.16 27.05
C GLY A 17 17.24 -8.17 27.45
N LEU A 18 16.56 -7.03 27.37
CA LEU A 18 15.13 -6.89 27.70
C LEU A 18 14.27 -7.51 26.60
N GLN A 19 13.33 -8.38 26.97
CA GLN A 19 12.36 -8.97 26.04
C GLN A 19 11.31 -7.93 25.63
N LYS A 20 10.96 -7.89 24.34
CA LYS A 20 9.91 -7.03 23.76
C LYS A 20 8.77 -7.83 23.14
N THR A 21 7.63 -7.18 22.89
CA THR A 21 6.54 -7.64 22.00
C THR A 21 6.97 -7.56 20.52
N ILE A 22 6.03 -7.43 19.57
CA ILE A 22 6.33 -7.10 18.17
C ILE A 22 6.40 -5.58 18.00
N GLU A 23 5.33 -4.89 18.42
CA GLU A 23 5.21 -3.42 18.35
C GLU A 23 6.39 -2.75 19.06
N GLU A 24 6.60 -3.07 20.34
CA GLU A 24 7.71 -2.57 21.16
C GLU A 24 9.11 -2.86 20.58
N PHE A 25 9.24 -3.82 19.67
CA PHE A 25 10.51 -4.19 19.05
C PHE A 25 10.78 -3.38 17.79
N GLU A 26 9.79 -3.20 16.89
CA GLU A 26 9.95 -2.28 15.76
C GLU A 26 9.94 -0.82 16.21
N GLU A 27 9.12 -0.44 17.19
CA GLU A 27 9.11 0.89 17.83
C GLU A 27 10.48 1.23 18.42
N THR A 28 11.00 0.41 19.35
CA THR A 28 12.32 0.67 19.95
C THR A 28 13.46 0.62 18.95
N LEU A 29 13.41 -0.24 17.91
CA LEU A 29 14.43 -0.20 16.85
C LEU A 29 14.30 1.03 15.95
N THR A 30 13.07 1.52 15.70
CA THR A 30 12.84 2.76 14.96
C THR A 30 13.38 3.93 15.76
N ASP A 31 13.00 4.09 17.02
CA ASP A 31 13.40 5.24 17.83
C ASP A 31 14.88 5.23 18.26
N VAL A 32 15.53 4.07 18.30
CA VAL A 32 16.99 3.96 18.48
C VAL A 32 17.76 4.45 17.25
N LEU A 33 17.16 4.39 16.05
CA LEU A 33 17.76 4.89 14.81
C LEU A 33 17.30 6.32 14.52
N VAL A 34 15.99 6.55 14.41
CA VAL A 34 15.35 7.82 14.06
C VAL A 34 14.26 8.14 15.11
N PRO A 35 14.61 8.86 16.20
CA PRO A 35 13.69 9.14 17.31
C PRO A 35 12.38 9.80 16.87
N GLY A 36 11.24 9.22 17.26
CA GLY A 36 9.90 9.74 16.94
C GLY A 36 9.39 9.40 15.55
N HIS A 37 10.10 8.54 14.79
CA HIS A 37 9.70 8.14 13.43
C HIS A 37 8.82 6.87 13.38
N TYR A 38 8.53 6.26 14.53
CA TYR A 38 7.62 5.10 14.56
C TYR A 38 6.23 5.44 14.00
N GLY A 39 5.67 4.53 13.19
CA GLY A 39 4.41 4.74 12.45
C GLY A 39 4.52 5.55 11.14
N ASN A 40 5.62 6.26 10.89
CA ASN A 40 5.79 7.10 9.69
C ASN A 40 6.27 6.31 8.45
N LYS A 41 6.57 7.05 7.38
CA LYS A 41 7.17 6.54 6.13
C LYS A 41 8.46 7.28 5.82
N PRO A 42 9.54 6.61 5.40
CA PRO A 42 9.66 5.16 5.18
C PRO A 42 9.64 4.37 6.50
N THR A 43 9.18 3.12 6.52
CA THR A 43 9.24 2.31 7.75
C THR A 43 10.68 1.91 8.08
N PHE A 44 10.95 1.48 9.32
CA PHE A 44 12.27 0.98 9.74
C PHE A 44 12.84 -0.06 8.76
N SER A 45 12.04 -1.06 8.39
CA SER A 45 12.40 -2.07 7.39
C SER A 45 12.70 -1.53 5.98
N GLN A 46 12.22 -0.32 5.63
CA GLN A 46 12.57 0.37 4.39
C GLN A 46 13.86 1.17 4.53
N ILE A 47 14.06 1.86 5.67
CA ILE A 47 15.27 2.66 5.97
C ILE A 47 16.51 1.75 5.94
N ILE A 48 16.49 0.63 6.67
CA ILE A 48 17.65 -0.28 6.77
C ILE A 48 17.85 -1.19 5.55
N SER A 49 17.07 -1.01 4.48
CA SER A 49 17.07 -1.91 3.32
C SER A 49 18.39 -1.92 2.55
N ASN A 50 19.18 -0.86 2.65
CA ASN A 50 20.53 -0.78 2.09
C ASN A 50 21.55 -1.52 2.97
N ASN A 51 21.33 -1.58 4.29
CA ASN A 51 22.20 -2.28 5.24
C ASN A 51 22.13 -3.81 5.14
N ILE A 52 21.06 -4.39 4.56
CA ILE A 52 20.81 -5.84 4.58
C ILE A 52 20.39 -6.34 3.18
N ARG A 53 21.37 -6.63 2.33
CA ARG A 53 21.18 -7.07 0.93
C ARG A 53 21.34 -8.59 0.79
N TYR A 54 20.20 -9.29 0.75
CA TYR A 54 20.11 -10.75 0.53
C TYR A 54 19.06 -11.16 -0.51
N LYS A 55 18.12 -10.28 -0.85
CA LYS A 55 17.08 -10.55 -1.86
C LYS A 55 17.66 -10.32 -3.25
N GLU A 56 17.28 -11.14 -4.23
CA GLU A 56 17.84 -11.11 -5.59
C GLU A 56 17.85 -9.70 -6.21
N LEU A 57 16.77 -8.93 -6.03
CA LEU A 57 16.70 -7.54 -6.50
C LEU A 57 17.73 -6.64 -5.79
N SER A 58 17.85 -6.74 -4.46
CA SER A 58 18.78 -5.93 -3.65
C SER A 58 20.26 -6.24 -3.88
N VAL A 59 20.62 -7.46 -4.29
CA VAL A 59 22.02 -7.86 -4.60
C VAL A 59 22.40 -7.63 -6.07
N THR A 60 21.43 -7.31 -6.93
CA THR A 60 21.63 -6.98 -8.36
C THR A 60 21.39 -5.50 -8.70
N HIS A 61 20.71 -4.75 -7.83
CA HIS A 61 20.37 -3.34 -8.07
C HIS A 61 20.80 -2.43 -6.91
N THR A 62 21.55 -1.39 -7.23
CA THR A 62 22.04 -0.33 -6.33
C THR A 62 20.91 0.32 -5.53
N LEU A 63 19.89 0.83 -6.22
CA LEU A 63 18.79 1.63 -5.63
C LEU A 63 17.48 0.85 -5.41
N ARG A 64 17.43 -0.45 -5.74
CA ARG A 64 16.20 -1.28 -5.61
C ARG A 64 16.39 -2.35 -4.55
N THR A 65 16.43 -1.89 -3.30
CA THR A 65 16.57 -2.69 -2.08
C THR A 65 15.23 -3.18 -1.51
N LEU A 66 14.13 -2.50 -1.85
CA LEU A 66 12.77 -2.92 -1.53
C LEU A 66 12.24 -4.02 -2.48
N SER A 67 10.93 -4.32 -2.43
CA SER A 67 10.32 -5.38 -3.27
C SER A 67 10.15 -4.96 -4.73
N SER A 68 9.92 -5.94 -5.62
CA SER A 68 9.51 -5.71 -7.02
C SER A 68 8.16 -4.99 -7.17
N PHE A 69 7.33 -4.98 -6.13
CA PHE A 69 6.01 -4.36 -6.10
C PHE A 69 5.99 -2.97 -5.44
N THR A 70 7.16 -2.48 -5.01
CA THR A 70 7.32 -1.14 -4.41
C THR A 70 6.82 -0.07 -5.36
N ARG A 71 5.99 0.84 -4.84
CA ARG A 71 5.36 1.90 -5.62
C ARG A 71 6.33 3.08 -5.82
N ASP A 72 6.09 3.84 -6.88
CA ASP A 72 6.94 4.97 -7.27
C ASP A 72 7.05 6.06 -6.17
N ASP A 73 5.97 6.30 -5.42
CA ASP A 73 5.93 7.22 -4.27
C ASP A 73 6.55 6.62 -2.99
N GLU A 74 6.53 5.30 -2.80
CA GLU A 74 7.29 4.63 -1.74
C GLU A 74 8.80 4.70 -2.02
N TYR A 75 9.20 4.54 -3.28
CA TYR A 75 10.57 4.68 -3.76
C TYR A 75 11.08 6.11 -3.61
N GLU A 76 10.31 7.11 -4.04
CA GLU A 76 10.59 8.54 -3.87
C GLU A 76 10.76 8.90 -2.39
N THR A 77 9.79 8.53 -1.54
CA THR A 77 9.83 8.83 -0.10
C THR A 77 11.08 8.24 0.55
N LEU A 78 11.49 7.02 0.16
CA LEU A 78 12.72 6.42 0.68
C LEU A 78 13.97 7.18 0.25
N HIS A 79 14.11 7.54 -1.02
CA HIS A 79 15.36 8.14 -1.50
C HIS A 79 15.54 9.60 -1.05
N LEU A 80 14.45 10.36 -0.92
CA LEU A 80 14.51 11.71 -0.33
C LEU A 80 14.88 11.64 1.16
N PHE A 81 14.26 10.74 1.92
CA PHE A 81 14.57 10.52 3.33
C PHE A 81 16.03 10.11 3.55
N LEU A 82 16.55 9.16 2.76
CA LEU A 82 17.95 8.74 2.82
C LEU A 82 18.92 9.90 2.49
N LEU A 83 18.56 10.82 1.59
CA LEU A 83 19.36 12.00 1.27
C LEU A 83 19.29 13.12 2.33
N GLY A 84 18.49 12.96 3.39
CA GLY A 84 18.25 13.98 4.40
C GLY A 84 17.27 15.09 3.97
N CYS A 85 16.70 14.98 2.77
CA CYS A 85 15.64 15.86 2.28
C CYS A 85 14.30 15.45 2.93
N ASP A 86 14.14 15.69 4.23
CA ASP A 86 12.97 15.21 4.99
C ASP A 86 11.67 15.88 4.53
N PHE A 87 10.99 15.20 3.64
CA PHE A 87 9.64 15.53 3.26
C PHE A 87 8.65 14.90 4.26
N GLY A 88 8.48 15.51 5.43
CA GLY A 88 7.54 15.05 6.48
C GLY A 88 6.06 14.93 6.05
N LYS A 89 5.71 15.38 4.83
CA LYS A 89 4.41 15.12 4.18
C LYS A 89 4.38 13.82 3.35
N GLY A 90 5.46 13.04 3.30
CA GLY A 90 5.59 11.83 2.48
C GLY A 90 4.62 10.72 2.86
N ALA A 91 4.50 10.40 4.16
CA ALA A 91 3.49 9.47 4.65
C ALA A 91 2.06 9.92 4.29
N LEU A 92 1.80 11.23 4.38
CA LEU A 92 0.51 11.83 4.03
C LEU A 92 0.24 11.77 2.51
N LYS A 93 1.26 11.99 1.67
CA LYS A 93 1.21 11.80 0.19
C LYS A 93 0.83 10.35 -0.16
N GLN A 94 1.49 9.36 0.45
CA GLN A 94 1.20 7.94 0.24
C GLN A 94 -0.24 7.58 0.64
N ASN A 95 -0.72 8.11 1.78
CA ASN A 95 -2.09 7.89 2.27
C ASN A 95 -3.15 8.51 1.35
N LEU A 96 -2.97 9.76 0.91
CA LEU A 96 -3.88 10.40 -0.06
C LEU A 96 -3.93 9.62 -1.38
N LEU A 97 -2.76 9.17 -1.88
CA LEU A 97 -2.68 8.31 -3.08
C LEU A 97 -3.32 6.93 -2.88
N ALA A 98 -3.49 6.43 -1.65
CA ALA A 98 -4.31 5.25 -1.35
C ALA A 98 -5.81 5.57 -1.40
N SER A 99 -6.26 6.66 -0.77
CA SER A 99 -7.66 7.10 -0.81
C SER A 99 -8.14 7.38 -2.23
N ILE A 100 -7.36 8.09 -3.06
CA ILE A 100 -7.69 8.36 -4.47
C ILE A 100 -7.94 7.06 -5.25
N ARG A 101 -7.13 6.02 -5.02
CA ARG A 101 -7.30 4.70 -5.66
C ARG A 101 -8.58 4.00 -5.21
N MET A 102 -8.97 4.10 -3.94
CA MET A 102 -10.23 3.54 -3.46
C MET A 102 -11.44 4.26 -4.07
N GLU A 103 -11.46 5.60 -4.06
CA GLU A 103 -12.57 6.37 -4.65
C GLU A 103 -12.65 6.17 -6.18
N THR A 104 -11.51 6.07 -6.88
CA THR A 104 -11.49 5.76 -8.32
C THR A 104 -12.03 4.36 -8.61
N THR A 105 -11.69 3.37 -7.77
CA THR A 105 -12.25 2.01 -7.88
C THR A 105 -13.76 1.99 -7.58
N PHE A 106 -14.23 2.83 -6.66
CA PHE A 106 -15.66 3.00 -6.39
C PHE A 106 -16.40 3.62 -7.58
N LYS A 107 -15.90 4.73 -8.15
CA LYS A 107 -16.45 5.33 -9.38
C LYS A 107 -16.55 4.31 -10.52
N ASN A 108 -15.46 3.57 -10.78
CA ASN A 108 -15.42 2.56 -11.84
C ASN A 108 -16.46 1.43 -11.66
N ARG A 109 -16.93 1.16 -10.43
CA ARG A 109 -18.03 0.21 -10.17
C ARG A 109 -19.41 0.82 -10.40
N LEU A 110 -19.63 2.09 -10.05
CA LEU A 110 -20.87 2.80 -10.37
C LEU A 110 -21.06 2.91 -11.90
N GLU A 111 -19.97 3.17 -12.62
CA GLU A 111 -19.96 3.26 -14.09
C GLU A 111 -19.85 1.90 -14.82
N SER A 112 -19.86 0.78 -14.10
CA SER A 112 -19.63 -0.56 -14.68
C SER A 112 -20.67 -1.02 -15.73
N LYS A 113 -21.86 -0.41 -15.72
CA LYS A 113 -22.93 -0.68 -16.72
C LYS A 113 -23.01 0.39 -17.81
N GLN A 114 -22.78 1.65 -17.44
CA GLN A 114 -22.93 2.85 -18.27
C GLN A 114 -22.04 3.96 -17.68
N THR A 115 -21.52 4.86 -18.52
CA THR A 115 -20.90 6.11 -18.04
C THR A 115 -21.92 7.03 -17.40
N ARG A 116 -21.45 7.97 -16.57
CA ARG A 116 -22.26 9.09 -16.03
C ARG A 116 -23.15 9.74 -17.10
N THR A 117 -22.56 10.10 -18.24
CA THR A 117 -23.25 10.74 -19.37
C THR A 117 -24.31 9.86 -20.04
N ALA A 118 -24.13 8.53 -20.03
CA ALA A 118 -25.13 7.59 -20.54
C ALA A 118 -26.30 7.42 -19.56
N TYR A 119 -26.05 7.45 -18.24
CA TYR A 119 -27.13 7.53 -17.23
C TYR A 119 -27.90 8.85 -17.34
N GLU A 120 -27.21 10.00 -17.47
CA GLU A 120 -27.83 11.32 -17.66
C GLU A 120 -28.71 11.37 -18.92
N THR A 121 -28.22 10.79 -20.03
CA THR A 121 -29.00 10.68 -21.29
C THR A 121 -30.21 9.75 -21.12
N SER A 122 -30.02 8.60 -20.47
CA SER A 122 -31.09 7.62 -20.21
C SER A 122 -32.17 8.22 -19.29
N LEU A 123 -31.78 9.02 -18.30
CA LEU A 123 -32.67 9.76 -17.41
C LEU A 123 -33.48 10.83 -18.17
N ALA A 124 -32.84 11.59 -19.06
CA ALA A 124 -33.54 12.59 -19.88
C ALA A 124 -34.60 11.97 -20.80
N LEU A 125 -34.28 10.84 -21.45
CA LEU A 125 -35.26 10.08 -22.26
C LEU A 125 -36.41 9.55 -21.38
N LEU A 126 -36.08 8.94 -20.24
CA LEU A 126 -37.06 8.39 -19.30
C LEU A 126 -38.02 9.46 -18.74
N ILE A 127 -37.53 10.67 -18.50
CA ILE A 127 -38.37 11.81 -18.09
C ILE A 127 -39.34 12.22 -19.22
N SER A 128 -38.91 12.18 -20.49
CA SER A 128 -39.82 12.41 -21.62
C SER A 128 -40.91 11.34 -21.70
N GLU A 129 -40.53 10.06 -21.54
CA GLU A 129 -41.49 8.95 -21.54
C GLU A 129 -42.50 9.04 -20.38
N ILE A 130 -42.08 9.51 -19.19
CA ILE A 130 -42.97 9.79 -18.06
C ILE A 130 -43.98 10.88 -18.43
N ASN A 131 -43.50 12.02 -18.95
CA ASN A 131 -44.38 13.13 -19.35
C ASN A 131 -45.42 12.69 -20.41
N ASP A 132 -45.04 11.86 -21.38
CA ASP A 132 -45.95 11.32 -22.41
C ASP A 132 -46.99 10.34 -21.84
N LEU A 133 -46.69 9.65 -20.74
CA LEU A 133 -47.65 8.80 -20.03
C LEU A 133 -48.55 9.59 -19.08
N ASP A 134 -48.03 10.61 -18.38
CA ASP A 134 -48.84 11.51 -17.54
C ASP A 134 -49.83 12.33 -18.39
N LEU A 135 -49.44 12.75 -19.60
CA LEU A 135 -50.37 13.35 -20.56
C LEU A 135 -51.50 12.38 -20.93
N LYS A 136 -51.21 11.08 -21.14
CA LYS A 136 -52.26 10.07 -21.36
C LYS A 136 -53.13 9.88 -20.12
N LYS A 137 -52.53 9.77 -18.93
CA LYS A 137 -53.21 9.64 -17.61
C LYS A 137 -54.22 10.77 -17.41
N SER A 138 -53.86 12.00 -17.78
CA SER A 138 -54.73 13.18 -17.70
C SER A 138 -55.97 13.15 -18.61
N THR A 139 -56.05 12.26 -19.60
CA THR A 139 -57.24 12.12 -20.47
C THR A 139 -58.33 11.23 -19.89
N PHE A 140 -58.04 10.48 -18.81
CA PHE A 140 -59.01 9.66 -18.09
C PHE A 140 -59.70 10.47 -16.99
N TYR A 141 -61.00 10.24 -16.78
CA TYR A 141 -61.78 10.98 -15.77
C TYR A 141 -61.66 10.31 -14.39
N ILE A 142 -60.67 10.76 -13.60
CA ILE A 142 -60.29 10.16 -12.32
C ILE A 142 -61.09 10.75 -11.15
N ASN A 143 -61.38 9.93 -10.13
CA ASN A 143 -61.98 10.37 -8.87
C ASN A 143 -60.92 11.04 -7.97
N PRO A 144 -61.15 12.25 -7.41
CA PRO A 144 -60.18 12.94 -6.56
C PRO A 144 -59.60 12.13 -5.39
N ASN A 145 -60.33 11.17 -4.82
CA ASN A 145 -59.76 10.29 -3.79
C ASN A 145 -58.71 9.33 -4.39
N PHE A 146 -59.02 8.71 -5.53
CA PHE A 146 -58.12 7.81 -6.25
C PHE A 146 -56.85 8.54 -6.74
N GLU A 147 -56.99 9.80 -7.16
CA GLU A 147 -55.87 10.65 -7.54
C GLU A 147 -54.94 10.97 -6.35
N ASN A 148 -55.50 11.22 -5.16
CA ASN A 148 -54.71 11.39 -3.94
C ASN A 148 -54.01 10.09 -3.50
N ASP A 149 -54.70 8.95 -3.55
CA ASP A 149 -54.12 7.64 -3.23
C ASP A 149 -52.98 7.26 -4.19
N LEU A 150 -53.12 7.58 -5.49
CA LEU A 150 -52.04 7.43 -6.48
C LEU A 150 -50.85 8.35 -6.17
N ASN A 151 -51.07 9.65 -5.93
CA ASN A 151 -49.99 10.58 -5.62
C ASN A 151 -49.22 10.18 -4.33
N ALA A 152 -49.91 9.61 -3.35
CA ALA A 152 -49.28 9.05 -2.14
C ALA A 152 -48.47 7.78 -2.41
N LEU A 153 -48.93 6.91 -3.33
CA LEU A 153 -48.17 5.74 -3.77
C LEU A 153 -46.91 6.13 -4.57
N ASP A 154 -47.02 7.14 -5.44
CA ASP A 154 -45.92 7.64 -6.26
C ASP A 154 -44.81 8.27 -5.39
N ASP A 155 -45.16 9.06 -4.35
CA ASP A 155 -44.20 9.58 -3.35
C ASP A 155 -43.53 8.44 -2.55
N ILE A 156 -44.30 7.47 -2.04
CA ILE A 156 -43.72 6.34 -1.30
C ILE A 156 -42.79 5.50 -2.18
N LYS A 157 -43.08 5.34 -3.47
CA LYS A 157 -42.17 4.64 -4.41
C LYS A 157 -40.93 5.45 -4.76
N TYR A 158 -41.03 6.78 -4.86
CA TYR A 158 -39.86 7.64 -4.96
C TYR A 158 -38.96 7.53 -3.70
N GLN A 159 -39.57 7.52 -2.50
CA GLN A 159 -38.85 7.30 -1.25
C GLN A 159 -38.24 5.89 -1.17
N LEU A 160 -38.95 4.84 -1.60
CA LEU A 160 -38.42 3.47 -1.70
C LEU A 160 -37.24 3.37 -2.66
N SER A 161 -37.29 3.99 -3.84
CA SER A 161 -36.17 4.03 -4.79
C SER A 161 -34.96 4.78 -4.19
N THR A 162 -35.22 5.93 -3.55
CA THR A 162 -34.19 6.74 -2.86
C THR A 162 -33.51 5.98 -1.72
N ILE A 163 -34.29 5.34 -0.84
CA ILE A 163 -33.77 4.55 0.29
C ILE A 163 -33.12 3.25 -0.20
N GLY A 164 -33.68 2.59 -1.21
CA GLY A 164 -33.11 1.40 -1.85
C GLY A 164 -31.76 1.67 -2.50
N SER A 165 -31.61 2.82 -3.18
CA SER A 165 -30.32 3.23 -3.76
C SER A 165 -29.32 3.66 -2.68
N LYS A 166 -29.75 4.38 -1.63
CA LYS A 166 -28.91 4.66 -0.44
C LYS A 166 -28.41 3.38 0.23
N LEU A 167 -29.28 2.39 0.41
CA LEU A 167 -28.93 1.09 0.97
C LEU A 167 -27.97 0.31 0.07
N SER A 168 -28.17 0.38 -1.25
CA SER A 168 -27.29 -0.22 -2.25
C SER A 168 -25.91 0.45 -2.27
N LYS A 169 -25.83 1.77 -2.15
CA LYS A 169 -24.59 2.54 -1.98
C LYS A 169 -23.80 2.06 -0.76
N LEU A 170 -24.47 1.99 0.40
CA LEU A 170 -23.84 1.59 1.65
C LEU A 170 -23.37 0.13 1.60
N LYS A 171 -24.14 -0.77 0.98
CA LYS A 171 -23.74 -2.17 0.73
C LYS A 171 -22.54 -2.24 -0.21
N LEU A 172 -22.55 -1.57 -1.36
CA LEU A 172 -21.43 -1.54 -2.31
C LEU A 172 -20.16 -0.93 -1.69
N ARG A 173 -20.29 0.14 -0.88
CA ARG A 173 -19.14 0.72 -0.13
C ARG A 173 -18.62 -0.25 0.92
N LYS A 174 -19.51 -0.97 1.64
CA LYS A 174 -19.12 -2.02 2.58
C LYS A 174 -18.44 -3.19 1.88
N GLU A 175 -18.95 -3.63 0.73
CA GLU A 175 -18.35 -4.68 -0.11
C GLU A 175 -16.97 -4.26 -0.61
N LEU A 176 -16.81 -3.03 -1.11
CA LEU A 176 -15.51 -2.47 -1.50
C LEU A 176 -14.51 -2.40 -0.33
N ILE A 177 -14.94 -1.99 0.86
CA ILE A 177 -14.07 -1.96 2.04
C ILE A 177 -13.72 -3.39 2.48
N VAL A 178 -14.68 -4.32 2.45
CA VAL A 178 -14.45 -5.75 2.76
C VAL A 178 -13.56 -6.42 1.71
N GLU A 179 -13.64 -6.04 0.44
CA GLU A 179 -12.75 -6.53 -0.62
C GLU A 179 -11.36 -5.92 -0.53
N ALA A 180 -11.22 -4.61 -0.28
CA ALA A 180 -9.93 -3.99 -0.01
C ALA A 180 -9.25 -4.59 1.24
N VAL A 181 -10.03 -4.91 2.28
CA VAL A 181 -9.58 -5.67 3.44
C VAL A 181 -9.17 -7.09 3.01
N LYS A 182 -10.00 -7.81 2.25
CA LYS A 182 -9.67 -9.16 1.72
C LYS A 182 -8.46 -9.18 0.78
N ASP A 183 -8.15 -8.12 0.05
CA ASP A 183 -6.98 -8.02 -0.82
C ASP A 183 -5.70 -7.76 -0.02
N ILE A 184 -5.81 -6.97 1.06
CA ILE A 184 -4.72 -6.77 2.02
C ILE A 184 -4.51 -8.04 2.86
N GLU A 185 -5.58 -8.78 3.16
CA GLU A 185 -5.54 -10.11 3.76
C GLU A 185 -5.19 -11.23 2.76
N SER A 186 -5.41 -11.10 1.45
CA SER A 186 -5.04 -12.15 0.49
C SER A 186 -3.51 -12.20 0.30
N GLY A 187 -2.83 -11.08 0.52
CA GLY A 187 -1.37 -11.05 0.72
C GLY A 187 -0.86 -11.88 1.91
N LYS A 188 -1.74 -12.38 2.80
CA LYS A 188 -1.46 -13.35 3.88
C LYS A 188 -1.61 -14.81 3.41
N ILE A 189 -2.26 -15.03 2.26
CA ILE A 189 -2.72 -16.32 1.72
C ILE A 189 -1.97 -16.68 0.42
N GLU A 190 -1.62 -15.70 -0.43
CA GLU A 190 -0.74 -15.89 -1.61
C GLU A 190 0.68 -16.33 -1.23
N ILE A 191 1.10 -16.00 0.00
CA ILE A 191 2.15 -16.74 0.67
C ILE A 191 1.57 -18.14 0.94
N ASP A 192 1.83 -19.11 0.07
CA ASP A 192 1.43 -20.52 0.31
C ASP A 192 2.05 -20.97 1.64
N THR A 193 1.24 -20.91 2.69
CA THR A 193 1.71 -21.14 4.06
C THR A 193 2.07 -22.60 4.32
N ASN A 194 1.77 -23.52 3.41
CA ASN A 194 2.30 -24.88 3.46
C ASN A 194 3.65 -24.93 2.76
N GLN A 195 3.78 -24.50 1.49
CA GLN A 195 5.09 -24.48 0.82
C GLN A 195 6.13 -23.63 1.58
N LEU A 196 5.77 -22.46 2.08
CA LEU A 196 6.69 -21.62 2.84
C LEU A 196 7.03 -22.24 4.21
N LYS A 197 6.09 -22.94 4.85
CA LYS A 197 6.32 -23.66 6.09
C LYS A 197 7.13 -24.93 5.87
N ASP A 198 6.96 -25.62 4.75
CA ASP A 198 7.70 -26.83 4.38
C ASP A 198 9.13 -26.45 4.03
N LEU A 199 9.36 -25.41 3.22
CA LEU A 199 10.68 -24.82 2.97
C LEU A 199 11.31 -24.30 4.28
N TYR A 200 10.50 -23.74 5.19
CA TYR A 200 10.94 -23.34 6.53
C TYR A 200 11.12 -24.52 7.52
N THR A 201 10.55 -25.70 7.25
CA THR A 201 10.67 -26.91 8.07
C THR A 201 11.80 -27.78 7.56
N GLU A 202 12.04 -27.84 6.26
CA GLU A 202 13.27 -28.30 5.63
C GLU A 202 14.45 -27.42 6.06
N ALA A 203 14.25 -26.09 6.17
CA ALA A 203 15.15 -25.24 6.93
C ALA A 203 15.20 -25.66 8.41
N SER A 204 14.10 -25.72 9.17
CA SER A 204 14.18 -26.06 10.60
C SER A 204 14.72 -27.48 10.91
N ASN A 205 14.75 -28.37 9.92
CA ASN A 205 15.28 -29.74 9.92
C ASN A 205 16.65 -29.85 9.23
N ASN A 206 17.23 -28.74 8.79
CA ASN A 206 18.68 -28.60 8.56
C ASN A 206 19.35 -27.66 9.59
N ILE A 207 18.54 -26.80 10.23
CA ILE A 207 18.63 -25.45 10.90
C ILE A 207 18.46 -25.53 12.48
N LYS A 208 19.30 -26.23 13.30
CA LYS A 208 19.24 -26.12 14.80
C LYS A 208 19.48 -24.68 15.30
N ASN A 209 18.48 -24.08 15.95
CA ASN A 209 18.41 -22.68 16.39
C ASN A 209 17.91 -21.68 15.33
N ILE A 210 16.83 -22.03 14.61
CA ILE A 210 15.90 -21.03 14.09
C ILE A 210 15.34 -20.22 15.28
N GLN A 211 15.71 -18.93 15.40
CA GLN A 211 15.52 -18.12 16.64
C GLN A 211 14.19 -17.36 16.71
N VAL A 212 13.70 -16.93 15.55
CA VAL A 212 12.32 -16.51 15.29
C VAL A 212 11.59 -17.76 14.80
N LYS A 213 10.31 -17.99 15.14
CA LYS A 213 9.53 -19.10 14.54
C LYS A 213 8.79 -18.65 13.28
N PHE A 214 8.31 -19.60 12.46
CA PHE A 214 7.45 -19.29 11.31
C PHE A 214 6.23 -18.48 11.75
N GLU A 215 5.54 -18.92 12.81
CA GLU A 215 4.40 -18.19 13.39
C GLU A 215 4.75 -16.74 13.79
N SER A 216 6.02 -16.48 14.15
CA SER A 216 6.48 -15.17 14.63
C SER A 216 6.87 -14.20 13.51
N LEU A 217 7.24 -14.71 12.34
CA LEU A 217 7.39 -13.93 11.10
C LEU A 217 6.03 -13.67 10.46
N LEU A 218 5.18 -14.71 10.40
CA LEU A 218 3.80 -14.63 9.93
C LEU A 218 3.00 -13.62 10.78
N SER A 219 3.16 -13.63 12.11
CA SER A 219 2.52 -12.66 13.01
C SER A 219 2.90 -11.20 12.72
N PHE A 220 4.12 -10.91 12.28
CA PHE A 220 4.52 -9.53 11.94
C PHE A 220 3.84 -9.04 10.66
N HIS A 221 3.85 -9.88 9.62
CA HIS A 221 3.12 -9.62 8.37
C HIS A 221 1.62 -9.44 8.63
N ASN A 222 1.03 -10.32 9.45
CA ASN A 222 -0.37 -10.22 9.89
C ASN A 222 -0.66 -8.90 10.61
N GLN A 223 0.25 -8.39 11.43
CA GLN A 223 0.03 -7.17 12.23
C GLN A 223 0.14 -5.89 11.38
N MET A 224 1.08 -5.84 10.41
CA MET A 224 1.09 -4.79 9.39
C MET A 224 -0.18 -4.83 8.50
N VAL A 225 -0.68 -6.03 8.20
CA VAL A 225 -1.97 -6.24 7.54
C VAL A 225 -3.11 -5.71 8.41
N GLU A 226 -3.15 -6.04 9.70
CA GLU A 226 -4.17 -5.59 10.65
C GLU A 226 -4.22 -4.06 10.81
N GLU A 227 -3.09 -3.34 10.85
CA GLU A 227 -3.13 -1.87 10.90
C GLU A 227 -3.64 -1.22 9.60
N LYS A 228 -3.26 -1.77 8.43
CA LYS A 228 -3.83 -1.34 7.14
C LYS A 228 -5.34 -1.62 7.09
N VAL A 229 -5.77 -2.78 7.59
CA VAL A 229 -7.18 -3.16 7.73
C VAL A 229 -7.89 -2.23 8.70
N LYS A 230 -7.35 -1.89 9.88
CA LYS A 230 -7.94 -0.93 10.84
C LYS A 230 -8.12 0.46 10.23
N PHE A 231 -7.14 0.95 9.47
CA PHE A 231 -7.24 2.26 8.80
C PHE A 231 -8.38 2.29 7.76
N ILE A 232 -8.45 1.27 6.89
CA ILE A 232 -9.44 1.20 5.80
C ILE A 232 -10.83 0.79 6.32
N SER A 233 -10.91 -0.06 7.35
CA SER A 233 -12.17 -0.46 7.99
C SER A 233 -12.70 0.53 9.03
N LYS A 234 -12.04 1.68 9.24
CA LYS A 234 -12.48 2.71 10.20
C LYS A 234 -13.91 3.20 9.94
N GLU A 235 -14.35 3.24 8.68
CA GLU A 235 -15.72 3.60 8.27
C GLU A 235 -16.73 2.44 8.43
N LEU A 236 -16.25 1.19 8.48
CA LEU A 236 -17.06 -0.04 8.36
C LEU A 236 -18.09 -0.23 9.50
N PRO A 237 -17.81 0.13 10.78
CA PRO A 237 -18.81 0.11 11.85
C PRO A 237 -19.94 1.12 11.61
N VAL A 238 -19.59 2.34 11.18
CA VAL A 238 -20.57 3.42 10.91
C VAL A 238 -21.45 3.03 9.73
N ILE A 239 -20.84 2.60 8.61
CA ILE A 239 -21.55 2.11 7.43
C ILE A 239 -22.46 0.93 7.78
N THR A 240 -22.02 0.00 8.64
CA THR A 240 -22.85 -1.15 9.06
C THR A 240 -24.05 -0.70 9.90
N SER A 241 -23.89 0.30 10.78
CA SER A 241 -25.00 0.89 11.52
C SER A 241 -25.99 1.61 10.59
N GLU A 242 -25.49 2.38 9.63
CA GLU A 242 -26.32 3.05 8.62
C GLU A 242 -27.06 2.06 7.71
N ILE A 243 -26.45 0.91 7.36
CA ILE A 243 -27.13 -0.17 6.61
C ILE A 243 -28.32 -0.69 7.42
N SER A 244 -28.14 -1.03 8.69
CA SER A 244 -29.23 -1.55 9.53
C SER A 244 -30.40 -0.57 9.60
N LYS A 245 -30.13 0.69 9.96
CA LYS A 245 -31.18 1.73 10.05
C LYS A 245 -31.86 1.98 8.69
N THR A 246 -31.08 2.12 7.62
CA THR A 246 -31.64 2.37 6.28
C THR A 246 -32.48 1.17 5.79
N GLN A 247 -32.21 -0.04 6.27
CA GLN A 247 -33.01 -1.22 5.95
C GLN A 247 -34.28 -1.34 6.81
N GLU A 248 -34.27 -0.86 8.07
CA GLU A 248 -35.48 -0.69 8.89
C GLU A 248 -36.42 0.38 8.28
N ASP A 249 -35.86 1.53 7.87
CA ASP A 249 -36.57 2.59 7.14
C ASP A 249 -37.23 2.02 5.86
N LEU A 250 -36.49 1.19 5.09
CA LEU A 250 -36.98 0.53 3.89
C LEU A 250 -38.16 -0.42 4.17
N THR A 251 -38.06 -1.30 5.17
CA THR A 251 -39.17 -2.18 5.54
C THR A 251 -40.41 -1.41 6.00
N THR A 252 -40.22 -0.26 6.64
CA THR A 252 -41.32 0.60 7.08
C THR A 252 -42.09 1.22 5.90
N LEU A 253 -41.38 1.59 4.82
CA LEU A 253 -42.02 2.06 3.58
C LEU A 253 -42.70 0.92 2.79
N LEU A 254 -42.09 -0.26 2.71
CA LEU A 254 -42.67 -1.42 2.00
C LEU A 254 -44.01 -1.88 2.61
N VAL A 255 -44.20 -1.73 3.92
CA VAL A 255 -45.50 -1.99 4.57
C VAL A 255 -46.54 -0.97 4.09
N LYS A 256 -46.21 0.34 4.10
CA LYS A 256 -47.13 1.40 3.66
C LYS A 256 -47.49 1.32 2.17
N GLU A 257 -46.52 0.98 1.32
CA GLU A 257 -46.76 0.73 -0.11
C GLU A 257 -47.82 -0.37 -0.28
N LYS A 258 -47.67 -1.49 0.44
CA LYS A 258 -48.59 -2.61 0.37
C LYS A 258 -50.00 -2.24 0.86
N GLU A 259 -50.11 -1.46 1.94
CA GLU A 259 -51.39 -0.96 2.45
C GLU A 259 -52.11 -0.06 1.44
N LEU A 260 -51.38 0.84 0.76
CA LEU A 260 -51.93 1.69 -0.31
C LEU A 260 -52.37 0.88 -1.53
N VAL A 261 -51.55 -0.03 -2.03
CA VAL A 261 -51.91 -0.91 -3.16
C VAL A 261 -53.14 -1.76 -2.82
N GLU A 262 -53.22 -2.31 -1.61
CA GLU A 262 -54.40 -3.05 -1.17
C GLU A 262 -55.65 -2.17 -1.05
N ASN A 263 -55.55 -0.85 -0.89
CA ASN A 263 -56.70 0.06 -0.84
C ASN A 263 -57.12 0.52 -2.24
N ILE A 264 -56.16 0.84 -3.11
CA ILE A 264 -56.39 1.17 -4.53
C ILE A 264 -57.13 0.00 -5.20
N ASN A 265 -56.66 -1.24 -5.02
CA ASN A 265 -57.27 -2.43 -5.60
C ASN A 265 -58.71 -2.72 -5.12
N LYS A 266 -59.14 -2.15 -3.98
CA LYS A 266 -60.53 -2.27 -3.47
C LYS A 266 -61.48 -1.21 -4.06
N SER A 267 -60.96 -0.17 -4.71
CA SER A 267 -61.75 0.99 -5.15
C SER A 267 -62.33 0.87 -6.58
N GLY A 268 -61.80 -0.06 -7.40
CA GLY A 268 -62.39 -0.48 -8.68
C GLY A 268 -62.28 0.55 -9.81
N SER A 269 -61.24 0.42 -10.65
CA SER A 269 -61.05 1.25 -11.85
C SER A 269 -60.48 0.42 -13.02
N PHE A 270 -60.53 1.00 -14.23
CA PHE A 270 -60.30 0.34 -15.52
C PHE A 270 -58.93 -0.33 -15.68
N ASP A 271 -58.90 -1.53 -16.24
CA ASP A 271 -57.71 -2.32 -16.59
C ASP A 271 -56.67 -1.52 -17.42
N GLU A 272 -57.12 -0.67 -18.35
CA GLU A 272 -56.24 0.19 -19.16
C GLU A 272 -55.56 1.29 -18.33
N LEU A 273 -56.25 1.81 -17.30
CA LEU A 273 -55.70 2.79 -16.36
C LEU A 273 -54.71 2.11 -15.40
N GLU A 274 -55.02 0.89 -14.93
CA GLU A 274 -54.11 0.08 -14.12
C GLU A 274 -52.81 -0.20 -14.89
N GLY A 275 -52.89 -0.63 -16.15
CA GLY A 275 -51.73 -0.85 -17.01
C GLY A 275 -50.87 0.41 -17.20
N LEU A 276 -51.50 1.56 -17.44
CA LEU A 276 -50.81 2.85 -17.57
C LEU A 276 -50.11 3.28 -16.27
N VAL A 277 -50.78 3.10 -15.13
CA VAL A 277 -50.23 3.36 -13.80
C VAL A 277 -49.04 2.43 -13.51
N LEU A 278 -49.13 1.16 -13.85
CA LEU A 278 -48.02 0.20 -13.70
C LEU A 278 -46.79 0.57 -14.55
N GLU A 279 -46.98 1.04 -15.79
CA GLU A 279 -45.85 1.50 -16.62
C GLU A 279 -45.20 2.77 -16.05
N LEU A 280 -46.00 3.78 -15.67
CA LEU A 280 -45.51 4.98 -14.99
C LEU A 280 -44.69 4.63 -13.74
N ASN A 281 -45.21 3.74 -12.90
CA ASN A 281 -44.57 3.30 -11.66
C ASN A 281 -43.17 2.71 -11.91
N GLU A 282 -43.00 1.84 -12.92
CA GLU A 282 -41.70 1.27 -13.27
C GLU A 282 -40.73 2.32 -13.85
N LYS A 283 -41.24 3.32 -14.61
CA LYS A 283 -40.40 4.45 -15.07
C LYS A 283 -39.96 5.34 -13.90
N HIS A 284 -40.85 5.71 -12.98
CA HIS A 284 -40.51 6.48 -11.78
C HIS A 284 -39.50 5.73 -10.88
N ARG A 285 -39.63 4.40 -10.76
CA ARG A 285 -38.66 3.57 -10.02
C ARG A 285 -37.26 3.71 -10.63
N ARG A 286 -37.14 3.52 -11.96
CA ARG A 286 -35.87 3.66 -12.72
C ARG A 286 -35.31 5.09 -12.72
N LYS A 287 -36.19 6.11 -12.71
CA LYS A 287 -35.79 7.52 -12.61
C LYS A 287 -34.99 7.75 -11.32
N GLY A 288 -35.52 7.30 -10.18
CA GLY A 288 -34.82 7.35 -8.89
C GLY A 288 -33.53 6.52 -8.84
N GLU A 289 -33.48 5.37 -9.54
CA GLU A 289 -32.23 4.59 -9.69
C GLU A 289 -31.14 5.40 -10.42
N PHE A 290 -31.46 6.02 -11.56
CA PHE A 290 -30.51 6.82 -12.33
C PHE A 290 -30.09 8.10 -11.61
N GLU A 291 -31.05 8.88 -11.08
CA GLU A 291 -30.77 10.11 -10.32
C GLU A 291 -29.82 9.84 -9.15
N ALA A 292 -30.07 8.76 -8.41
CA ALA A 292 -29.23 8.38 -7.28
C ALA A 292 -27.87 7.80 -7.68
N ILE A 293 -27.72 7.18 -8.86
CA ILE A 293 -26.40 6.76 -9.39
C ILE A 293 -25.59 7.98 -9.85
N ILE A 294 -26.20 8.93 -10.56
CA ILE A 294 -25.53 10.15 -11.04
C ILE A 294 -24.99 10.96 -9.85
N ASN A 295 -25.82 11.22 -8.83
CA ASN A 295 -25.43 11.88 -7.58
C ASN A 295 -24.28 11.15 -6.84
N GLN A 296 -24.27 9.81 -6.90
CA GLN A 296 -23.18 9.00 -6.36
C GLN A 296 -21.87 9.17 -7.12
N ILE A 297 -21.91 9.22 -8.45
CA ILE A 297 -20.73 9.48 -9.28
C ILE A 297 -20.24 10.90 -9.00
N GLU A 298 -21.10 11.92 -9.05
CA GLU A 298 -20.78 13.33 -8.76
C GLU A 298 -20.07 13.52 -7.43
N LYS A 299 -20.60 12.94 -6.34
CA LYS A 299 -19.96 13.05 -5.03
C LYS A 299 -18.61 12.33 -4.99
N THR A 300 -18.44 11.26 -5.75
CA THR A 300 -17.17 10.51 -5.83
C THR A 300 -16.14 11.27 -6.68
N GLU A 301 -16.56 11.90 -7.78
CA GLU A 301 -15.73 12.80 -8.59
C GLU A 301 -15.22 13.96 -7.74
N LYS A 302 -16.09 14.65 -7.01
CA LYS A 302 -15.70 15.75 -6.11
C LYS A 302 -14.75 15.31 -5.00
N ASN A 303 -14.95 14.14 -4.40
CA ASN A 303 -14.00 13.56 -3.44
C ASN A 303 -12.62 13.32 -4.07
N ILE A 304 -12.57 12.82 -5.31
CA ILE A 304 -11.32 12.59 -6.05
C ILE A 304 -10.62 13.92 -6.38
N GLU A 305 -11.36 14.97 -6.73
CA GLU A 305 -10.84 16.32 -6.95
C GLU A 305 -10.25 16.92 -5.68
N GLU A 306 -10.98 16.88 -4.55
CA GLU A 306 -10.53 17.39 -3.24
C GLU A 306 -9.27 16.66 -2.73
N LEU A 307 -9.16 15.34 -2.97
CA LEU A 307 -7.96 14.58 -2.65
C LEU A 307 -6.79 14.89 -3.60
N ASN A 308 -7.05 15.09 -4.90
CA ASN A 308 -6.01 15.49 -5.86
C ASN A 308 -5.47 16.88 -5.55
N ALA A 309 -6.32 17.85 -5.20
CA ALA A 309 -5.89 19.19 -4.81
C ALA A 309 -4.95 19.17 -3.59
N GLN A 310 -5.18 18.29 -2.62
CA GLN A 310 -4.26 18.07 -1.49
C GLN A 310 -2.93 17.46 -1.95
N VAL A 311 -2.96 16.45 -2.83
CA VAL A 311 -1.74 15.86 -3.44
C VAL A 311 -0.96 16.88 -4.26
N ASP A 312 -1.63 17.81 -4.94
CA ASP A 312 -0.96 18.81 -5.76
C ASP A 312 -0.44 20.00 -4.93
N ALA A 313 -1.11 20.38 -3.83
CA ALA A 313 -0.53 21.29 -2.84
C ALA A 313 0.74 20.69 -2.19
N ILE A 314 0.79 19.38 -1.99
CA ILE A 314 1.98 18.65 -1.55
C ILE A 314 3.06 18.67 -2.64
N ASN A 315 2.71 18.34 -3.88
CA ASN A 315 3.63 18.35 -5.02
C ASN A 315 4.22 19.73 -5.31
N ASN A 316 3.46 20.82 -5.15
CA ASN A 316 3.93 22.17 -5.42
C ASN A 316 5.05 22.64 -4.47
N ASN A 317 5.09 22.07 -3.25
CA ASN A 317 6.23 22.27 -2.35
C ASN A 317 7.40 21.34 -2.73
N LEU A 318 7.08 20.07 -2.99
CA LEU A 318 8.06 19.01 -3.31
C LEU A 318 8.82 19.25 -4.62
N PHE A 319 8.19 19.89 -5.62
CA PHE A 319 8.81 20.23 -6.91
C PHE A 319 8.89 21.76 -7.07
N SER A 320 9.23 22.45 -5.99
CA SER A 320 9.63 23.85 -6.00
C SER A 320 11.11 23.98 -6.33
N ASP A 321 11.51 25.11 -6.92
CA ASP A 321 12.91 25.38 -7.29
C ASP A 321 13.84 25.31 -6.05
N ASP A 322 13.37 25.81 -4.90
CA ASP A 322 14.11 25.76 -3.61
C ASP A 322 14.36 24.32 -3.15
N PHE A 323 13.34 23.44 -3.21
CA PHE A 323 13.50 22.03 -2.82
C PHE A 323 14.32 21.24 -3.86
N GLU A 324 14.25 21.58 -5.15
CA GLU A 324 15.13 20.97 -6.13
C GLU A 324 16.61 21.36 -5.91
N VAL A 325 16.88 22.62 -5.51
CA VAL A 325 18.22 23.05 -5.09
C VAL A 325 18.69 22.29 -3.84
N GLU A 326 17.80 22.00 -2.88
CA GLU A 326 18.11 21.16 -1.71
C GLU A 326 18.48 19.72 -2.13
N VAL A 327 17.63 19.05 -2.92
CA VAL A 327 17.88 17.69 -3.43
C VAL A 327 19.19 17.65 -4.24
N GLN A 328 19.43 18.63 -5.11
CA GLN A 328 20.65 18.72 -5.89
C GLN A 328 21.88 18.97 -5.02
N SER A 329 21.76 19.73 -3.92
CA SER A 329 22.81 19.91 -2.92
C SER A 329 23.16 18.58 -2.25
N GLN A 330 22.17 17.85 -1.72
CA GLN A 330 22.39 16.58 -1.03
C GLN A 330 22.96 15.50 -1.97
N VAL A 331 22.45 15.40 -3.20
CA VAL A 331 23.02 14.51 -4.23
C VAL A 331 24.47 14.88 -4.56
N ASN A 332 24.81 16.17 -4.65
CA ASN A 332 26.19 16.61 -4.87
C ASN A 332 27.13 16.30 -3.69
N LYS A 333 26.64 16.37 -2.44
CA LYS A 333 27.38 15.94 -1.26
C LYS A 333 27.63 14.43 -1.27
N PHE A 334 26.57 13.63 -1.46
CA PHE A 334 26.67 12.17 -1.58
C PHE A 334 27.67 11.74 -2.68
N ASN A 335 27.64 12.43 -3.83
CA ASN A 335 28.54 12.16 -4.95
C ASN A 335 30.02 12.36 -4.64
N LYS A 336 30.40 13.18 -3.65
CA LYS A 336 31.80 13.28 -3.19
C LYS A 336 32.27 11.93 -2.64
N TYR A 337 31.48 11.31 -1.77
CA TYR A 337 31.79 10.00 -1.19
C TYR A 337 31.68 8.89 -2.23
N PHE A 338 30.60 8.87 -3.02
CA PHE A 338 30.37 7.78 -3.99
C PHE A 338 31.46 7.72 -5.07
N SER A 339 31.87 8.87 -5.62
CA SER A 339 32.95 8.92 -6.61
C SER A 339 34.33 8.66 -6.00
N THR A 340 34.59 9.05 -4.75
CA THR A 340 35.85 8.76 -4.06
C THR A 340 36.00 7.27 -3.75
N VAL A 341 34.96 6.66 -3.17
CA VAL A 341 34.91 5.23 -2.84
C VAL A 341 35.00 4.38 -4.12
N SER A 342 34.28 4.74 -5.18
CA SER A 342 34.37 4.00 -6.45
C SER A 342 35.73 4.18 -7.14
N GLN A 343 36.36 5.35 -7.04
CA GLN A 343 37.69 5.57 -7.60
C GLN A 343 38.77 4.76 -6.87
N GLU A 344 38.71 4.65 -5.54
CA GLU A 344 39.66 3.82 -4.79
C GLU A 344 39.45 2.31 -5.06
N LEU A 345 38.20 1.84 -5.01
CA LEU A 345 37.89 0.43 -5.21
C LEU A 345 38.07 0.04 -6.69
N TYR A 346 37.36 0.68 -7.62
CA TYR A 346 37.25 0.25 -9.01
C TYR A 346 38.11 1.05 -10.00
N GLY A 347 38.63 2.23 -9.62
CA GLY A 347 39.34 3.12 -10.54
C GLY A 347 38.41 3.90 -11.48
N GLU A 348 37.11 3.89 -11.19
CA GLU A 348 36.04 4.53 -11.98
C GLU A 348 35.25 5.45 -11.06
N GLN A 349 34.85 6.65 -11.52
CA GLN A 349 33.99 7.54 -10.74
C GLN A 349 32.52 7.23 -11.00
N TYR A 350 31.78 6.86 -9.94
CA TYR A 350 30.34 6.65 -9.95
C TYR A 350 29.64 7.87 -9.32
N ALA A 351 28.43 8.16 -9.79
CA ALA A 351 27.63 9.28 -9.32
C ALA A 351 26.14 8.92 -9.33
N LEU A 352 25.41 9.38 -8.32
CA LEU A 352 23.96 9.42 -8.29
C LEU A 352 23.47 10.64 -9.07
N LYS A 353 22.41 10.46 -9.86
CA LYS A 353 21.61 11.56 -10.42
C LYS A 353 20.13 11.33 -10.10
N TYR A 354 19.33 12.38 -10.20
CA TYR A 354 17.87 12.26 -10.22
C TYR A 354 17.34 12.74 -11.58
N ASP A 355 16.14 12.29 -11.92
CA ASP A 355 15.30 12.83 -12.98
C ASP A 355 13.91 13.10 -12.38
N ILE A 356 13.31 14.27 -12.62
CA ILE A 356 11.89 14.48 -12.32
C ILE A 356 11.08 13.91 -13.48
N VAL A 357 10.30 12.86 -13.23
CA VAL A 357 9.52 12.16 -14.28
C VAL A 357 8.05 12.09 -13.93
N THR A 358 7.18 12.05 -14.94
CA THR A 358 5.74 11.83 -14.75
C THR A 358 5.46 10.34 -14.64
N ALA A 359 4.92 9.89 -13.50
CA ALA A 359 4.57 8.50 -13.27
C ALA A 359 3.38 8.08 -14.15
N SER A 360 3.60 7.10 -15.05
CA SER A 360 2.65 6.76 -16.11
C SER A 360 1.28 6.23 -15.64
N LYS A 361 1.18 5.77 -14.39
CA LYS A 361 -0.07 5.28 -13.78
C LYS A 361 -0.88 6.35 -13.03
N THR A 362 -0.31 7.53 -12.76
CA THR A 362 -0.96 8.57 -11.93
C THR A 362 -0.92 9.97 -12.55
N GLY A 363 -0.09 10.21 -13.56
CA GLY A 363 0.08 11.53 -14.18
C GLY A 363 0.79 12.56 -13.27
N LYS A 364 1.27 12.16 -12.09
CA LYS A 364 1.97 13.05 -11.14
C LYS A 364 3.48 12.99 -11.34
N LYS A 365 4.17 14.10 -11.03
CA LYS A 365 5.64 14.15 -10.94
C LYS A 365 6.15 13.27 -9.80
N ILE A 366 7.32 12.65 -9.99
CA ILE A 366 8.12 11.94 -8.99
C ILE A 366 9.61 12.23 -9.16
N TYR A 367 10.39 12.24 -8.07
CA TYR A 367 11.85 12.14 -8.14
C TYR A 367 12.28 10.69 -8.41
N LYS A 368 13.06 10.48 -9.49
CA LYS A 368 13.59 9.17 -9.87
C LYS A 368 15.11 9.17 -9.87
N PHE A 369 15.69 8.58 -8.84
CA PHE A 369 17.14 8.44 -8.69
C PHE A 369 17.69 7.31 -9.57
N SER A 370 18.92 7.48 -10.08
CA SER A 370 19.65 6.49 -10.89
C SER A 370 21.17 6.69 -10.80
N SER A 371 21.95 5.62 -11.00
CA SER A 371 23.42 5.73 -11.07
C SER A 371 23.87 6.07 -12.49
N PHE A 372 24.88 6.94 -12.58
CA PHE A 372 25.68 7.16 -13.78
C PHE A 372 26.47 5.89 -14.11
N ASN A 373 26.66 5.61 -15.41
CA ASN A 373 27.16 4.34 -15.97
C ASN A 373 26.22 3.14 -15.74
N THR A 374 25.37 2.82 -16.72
CA THR A 374 24.34 1.77 -16.61
C THR A 374 24.76 0.38 -17.13
N ASN A 375 25.86 0.28 -17.87
CA ASN A 375 26.19 -0.90 -18.68
C ASN A 375 27.30 -1.75 -18.04
N PHE A 376 27.04 -2.24 -16.83
CA PHE A 376 27.99 -3.07 -16.08
C PHE A 376 27.71 -4.57 -16.21
N SER A 377 28.79 -5.37 -16.16
CA SER A 377 28.69 -6.80 -15.88
C SER A 377 28.26 -7.05 -14.43
N SER A 378 27.74 -8.24 -14.13
CA SER A 378 27.24 -8.61 -12.79
C SER A 378 28.27 -8.37 -11.68
N GLY A 379 29.53 -8.75 -11.89
CA GLY A 379 30.63 -8.51 -10.94
C GLY A 379 30.95 -7.02 -10.71
N LYS A 380 30.85 -6.17 -11.76
CA LYS A 380 30.95 -4.71 -11.60
C LYS A 380 29.73 -4.14 -10.87
N LYS A 381 28.53 -4.64 -11.15
CA LYS A 381 27.28 -4.22 -10.49
C LYS A 381 27.29 -4.53 -8.98
N GLN A 382 27.83 -5.68 -8.58
CA GLN A 382 28.06 -5.99 -7.15
C GLN A 382 29.07 -5.04 -6.50
N GLY A 383 30.05 -4.53 -7.26
CA GLY A 383 30.97 -3.49 -6.84
C GLY A 383 30.32 -2.13 -6.64
N GLU A 384 29.57 -1.65 -7.63
CA GLU A 384 28.77 -0.41 -7.55
C GLU A 384 27.85 -0.40 -6.33
N ILE A 385 27.22 -1.53 -6.01
CA ILE A 385 26.42 -1.73 -4.79
C ILE A 385 27.23 -1.47 -3.53
N VAL A 386 28.41 -2.10 -3.38
CA VAL A 386 29.26 -1.90 -2.18
C VAL A 386 29.82 -0.48 -2.11
N CYS A 387 30.16 0.13 -3.26
CA CYS A 387 30.56 1.53 -3.32
C CYS A 387 29.44 2.47 -2.83
N PHE A 388 28.20 2.21 -3.25
CA PHE A 388 27.03 3.01 -2.86
C PHE A 388 26.73 2.84 -1.37
N ASP A 389 26.71 1.61 -0.87
CA ASP A 389 26.42 1.30 0.54
C ASP A 389 27.46 1.92 1.49
N ILE A 390 28.75 1.84 1.15
CA ILE A 390 29.85 2.45 1.93
C ILE A 390 29.79 3.98 1.85
N ALA A 391 29.59 4.54 0.65
CA ALA A 391 29.46 5.97 0.47
C ALA A 391 28.23 6.55 1.19
N TYR A 392 27.16 5.78 1.31
CA TYR A 392 25.96 6.18 2.03
C TYR A 392 26.22 6.38 3.52
N ILE A 393 26.91 5.45 4.19
CA ILE A 393 27.27 5.60 5.61
C ILE A 393 28.17 6.83 5.82
N LEU A 394 29.19 7.01 4.98
CA LEU A 394 30.11 8.16 5.10
C LEU A 394 29.44 9.51 4.82
N PHE A 395 28.48 9.56 3.89
CA PHE A 395 27.64 10.73 3.63
C PHE A 395 26.69 11.01 4.79
N ALA A 396 26.05 9.98 5.34
CA ALA A 396 25.10 10.10 6.43
C ALA A 396 25.78 10.58 7.73
N ASP A 397 27.00 10.11 8.02
CA ASP A 397 27.82 10.60 9.14
C ASP A 397 28.14 12.10 9.02
N GLU A 398 28.57 12.57 7.85
CA GLU A 398 28.89 14.00 7.62
C GLU A 398 27.64 14.89 7.77
N GLU A 399 26.51 14.42 7.22
CA GLU A 399 25.23 15.14 7.22
C GLU A 399 24.42 14.95 8.52
N ASN A 400 24.93 14.16 9.48
CA ASN A 400 24.25 13.80 10.72
C ASN A 400 22.89 13.10 10.50
N ILE A 401 22.71 12.42 9.35
CA ILE A 401 21.55 11.61 9.00
C ILE A 401 21.66 10.28 9.76
N PRO A 402 20.69 9.89 10.61
CA PRO A 402 20.83 8.67 11.38
C PRO A 402 20.83 7.41 10.50
N CYS A 403 21.91 6.65 10.55
CA CYS A 403 22.08 5.40 9.81
C CYS A 403 22.73 4.32 10.68
N PHE A 404 22.71 3.07 10.21
CA PHE A 404 23.47 1.99 10.84
C PHE A 404 24.84 1.79 10.16
N HIS A 405 25.88 1.77 10.97
CA HIS A 405 27.29 1.56 10.60
C HIS A 405 27.66 0.12 10.20
N PHE A 406 26.69 -0.71 9.79
CA PHE A 406 26.94 -2.09 9.34
C PHE A 406 26.31 -2.37 7.97
N LEU A 407 26.97 -3.25 7.21
CA LEU A 407 26.52 -3.71 5.89
C LEU A 407 26.57 -5.24 5.87
N LEU A 408 25.42 -5.90 5.73
CA LEU A 408 25.29 -7.34 5.55
C LEU A 408 24.92 -7.65 4.09
N ASN A 409 25.80 -8.35 3.39
CA ASN A 409 25.76 -8.50 1.94
C ASN A 409 25.91 -9.98 1.51
N ASP A 410 24.89 -10.54 0.86
CA ASP A 410 24.90 -11.91 0.35
C ASP A 410 25.47 -12.02 -1.09
N LYS A 411 25.76 -13.25 -1.53
CA LYS A 411 26.12 -13.64 -2.91
C LYS A 411 27.26 -12.85 -3.56
N LYS A 412 28.38 -12.65 -2.87
CA LYS A 412 29.53 -11.86 -3.39
C LYS A 412 30.56 -12.65 -4.19
N GLU A 413 30.23 -13.85 -4.68
CA GLU A 413 31.14 -14.74 -5.41
C GLU A 413 31.58 -14.21 -6.79
N LEU A 414 30.86 -13.22 -7.33
CA LEU A 414 31.15 -12.60 -8.63
C LEU A 414 32.13 -11.42 -8.53
N MET A 415 32.58 -11.08 -7.32
CA MET A 415 33.59 -10.05 -7.08
C MET A 415 35.01 -10.63 -7.24
N HIS A 416 35.89 -9.94 -7.97
CA HIS A 416 37.29 -10.33 -8.07
C HIS A 416 38.01 -10.19 -6.72
N GLY A 417 38.90 -11.13 -6.38
CA GLY A 417 39.59 -11.15 -5.08
C GLY A 417 40.30 -9.84 -4.72
N ASN A 418 40.97 -9.20 -5.67
CA ASN A 418 41.62 -7.90 -5.48
C ASN A 418 40.64 -6.80 -5.00
N GLN A 419 39.36 -6.88 -5.40
CA GLN A 419 38.33 -5.94 -4.96
C GLN A 419 37.88 -6.21 -3.52
N LEU A 420 37.76 -7.47 -3.13
CA LEU A 420 37.50 -7.85 -1.74
C LEU A 420 38.63 -7.35 -0.82
N VAL A 421 39.90 -7.44 -1.25
CA VAL A 421 41.04 -6.87 -0.50
C VAL A 421 40.97 -5.34 -0.41
N ARG A 422 40.60 -4.65 -1.50
CA ARG A 422 40.42 -3.18 -1.47
C ARG A 422 39.29 -2.76 -0.52
N ILE A 423 38.14 -3.46 -0.54
CA ILE A 423 37.01 -3.22 0.38
C ILE A 423 37.45 -3.44 1.82
N ALA A 424 38.15 -4.53 2.12
CA ALA A 424 38.68 -4.79 3.45
C ALA A 424 39.64 -3.67 3.92
N ASN A 425 40.58 -3.24 3.06
CA ASN A 425 41.50 -2.14 3.39
C ASN A 425 40.82 -0.78 3.58
N LEU A 426 39.69 -0.53 2.88
CA LEU A 426 38.88 0.67 3.04
C LEU A 426 38.12 0.65 4.38
N VAL A 427 37.45 -0.46 4.70
CA VAL A 427 36.74 -0.67 5.97
C VAL A 427 37.72 -0.65 7.16
N GLU A 428 38.89 -1.24 7.00
CA GLU A 428 40.01 -1.24 7.96
C GLU A 428 40.66 0.16 8.13
N ARG A 429 40.35 1.13 7.25
CA ARG A 429 40.65 2.55 7.46
C ARG A 429 39.55 3.24 8.28
N TYR A 430 38.28 2.95 7.96
CA TYR A 430 37.08 3.50 8.62
C TYR A 430 36.59 2.62 9.81
N LYS A 431 37.52 2.08 10.62
CA LYS A 431 37.22 1.05 11.65
C LYS A 431 36.13 1.41 12.65
N SER A 432 35.94 2.70 12.92
CA SER A 432 34.95 3.22 13.86
C SER A 432 33.59 3.55 13.23
N GLN A 433 33.45 3.44 11.91
CA GLN A 433 32.28 3.88 11.13
C GLN A 433 31.69 2.78 10.24
N ILE A 434 32.41 1.70 9.91
CA ILE A 434 31.89 0.67 9.01
C ILE A 434 32.23 -0.75 9.50
N GLN A 435 31.22 -1.60 9.62
CA GLN A 435 31.34 -3.05 9.72
C GLN A 435 30.78 -3.70 8.45
N TYR A 436 31.64 -4.26 7.60
CA TYR A 436 31.22 -4.99 6.39
C TYR A 436 31.24 -6.50 6.64
N VAL A 437 30.08 -7.14 6.48
CA VAL A 437 29.88 -8.59 6.64
C VAL A 437 29.34 -9.16 5.33
N ALA A 438 29.99 -10.20 4.80
CA ALA A 438 29.53 -10.85 3.57
C ALA A 438 29.65 -12.37 3.61
N SER A 439 28.75 -13.05 2.88
CA SER A 439 28.91 -14.45 2.53
C SER A 439 29.89 -14.59 1.35
N ILE A 440 30.89 -15.46 1.49
CA ILE A 440 31.93 -15.69 0.49
C ILE A 440 32.27 -17.19 0.48
N LEU A 441 32.25 -17.83 -0.69
CA LEU A 441 32.73 -19.21 -0.84
C LEU A 441 34.25 -19.29 -0.65
N LYS A 442 34.73 -20.34 0.02
CA LYS A 442 36.14 -20.49 0.43
C LYS A 442 37.14 -20.43 -0.74
N ASP A 443 36.74 -20.86 -1.93
CA ASP A 443 37.56 -20.80 -3.16
C ASP A 443 37.61 -19.40 -3.82
N LYS A 444 36.71 -18.50 -3.42
CA LYS A 444 36.64 -17.10 -3.88
C LYS A 444 37.32 -16.12 -2.92
N LEU A 445 37.64 -16.56 -1.69
CA LEU A 445 38.28 -15.71 -0.69
C LEU A 445 39.77 -15.48 -1.02
N PRO A 446 40.26 -14.23 -1.02
CA PRO A 446 41.69 -13.92 -1.14
C PRO A 446 42.50 -14.50 0.02
N LYS A 447 43.76 -14.87 -0.23
CA LYS A 447 44.67 -15.38 0.82
C LYS A 447 44.95 -14.32 1.89
N GLU A 448 44.99 -13.07 1.45
CA GLU A 448 45.17 -11.84 2.22
C GLU A 448 44.05 -11.63 3.26
N LEU A 449 42.86 -12.17 3.01
CA LEU A 449 41.70 -12.10 3.90
C LEU A 449 41.44 -13.40 4.68
N SER A 450 42.23 -14.45 4.44
CA SER A 450 42.07 -15.77 5.05
C SER A 450 42.66 -15.86 6.48
N ASP A 451 42.39 -14.84 7.30
CA ASP A 451 42.77 -14.74 8.71
C ASP A 451 41.59 -15.16 9.60
N GLU A 452 41.84 -15.94 10.65
CA GLU A 452 40.83 -16.39 11.61
C GLU A 452 40.03 -15.24 12.23
N LYS A 453 40.66 -14.08 12.45
CA LYS A 453 39.98 -12.90 13.03
C LYS A 453 38.86 -12.34 12.16
N ASN A 454 38.86 -12.66 10.85
CA ASN A 454 37.87 -12.17 9.89
C ASN A 454 36.61 -13.07 9.84
N PHE A 455 36.64 -14.26 10.46
CA PHE A 455 35.60 -15.28 10.30
C PHE A 455 34.64 -15.33 11.49
N ILE A 456 33.53 -14.59 11.39
CA ILE A 456 32.43 -14.64 12.37
C ILE A 456 31.79 -16.05 12.39
N VAL A 457 31.62 -16.66 11.22
CA VAL A 457 31.05 -18.01 11.06
C VAL A 457 31.71 -18.75 9.89
N LYS A 458 31.91 -20.07 10.05
CA LYS A 458 32.40 -20.97 8.99
C LYS A 458 31.46 -22.14 8.79
N LEU A 459 31.06 -22.36 7.53
CA LEU A 459 30.14 -23.42 7.13
C LEU A 459 30.81 -24.43 6.20
N SER A 460 30.42 -25.69 6.33
CA SER A 460 30.77 -26.79 5.42
C SER A 460 29.57 -27.73 5.29
N GLN A 461 29.67 -28.81 4.50
CA GLN A 461 28.63 -29.85 4.48
C GLN A 461 28.51 -30.54 5.86
N GLU A 462 29.64 -30.88 6.48
CA GLU A 462 29.71 -31.53 7.81
C GLU A 462 29.33 -30.59 8.97
N ASN A 463 29.54 -29.28 8.78
CA ASN A 463 29.23 -28.23 9.75
C ASN A 463 28.39 -27.13 9.08
N LYS A 464 27.18 -27.51 8.62
CA LYS A 464 26.09 -26.56 8.34
C LYS A 464 25.82 -25.73 9.61
N LEU A 465 25.24 -24.53 9.48
CA LEU A 465 25.10 -23.43 10.48
C LEU A 465 24.31 -23.79 11.77
N PHE A 466 24.08 -25.09 11.98
CA PHE A 466 22.74 -25.62 12.13
C PHE A 466 22.69 -27.16 12.30
N ARG A 467 23.64 -27.93 11.75
CA ARG A 467 24.02 -29.30 12.20
C ARG A 467 22.90 -30.36 12.42
N ILE A 468 21.85 -30.46 11.60
CA ILE A 468 20.80 -31.48 11.84
C ILE A 468 21.13 -32.87 11.27
N GLU A 469 21.97 -32.98 10.25
CA GLU A 469 22.51 -34.28 9.79
C GLU A 469 23.45 -34.95 10.82
N ASN A 470 23.82 -34.22 11.88
CA ASN A 470 24.57 -34.73 13.04
C ASN A 470 23.61 -34.99 14.21
N ASN A 471 22.75 -36.01 14.09
CA ASN A 471 21.76 -36.45 15.08
C ASN A 471 21.64 -37.99 15.09
#